data_AF-A0A2X3EU86-F1
#
_entry.id   AF-A0A2X3EU86-F1
#
_cell.length_a   1.000
_cell.length_b   1.000
_cell.length_c   1.000
_cell.angle_alpha   90.00
_cell.angle_beta   90.00
_cell.angle_gamma   90.00
#
_symmetry.space_group_name_H-M   'P 1'
#
loop_
_entity.id
_entity.type
_entity.pdbx_description
1 polymer ?
#
loop_
_entity_poly.entity_id
_entity_poly.type
_entity_poly.pdbx_seq_one_letter_code
_entity_poly.pdbx_strand_id
1 'polypeptide(L)'
;MQFTRHCWFALTGAACEATLDGAPVWLGWRMEAKAGQRLVLKNPQHGIRSYLAVAGGIDVPEVLGSRSTDLKVGIGGIEGRRLQDGDQVKIGKSSRRFSASRGVKQLPIGNIIRALPGPEYHEFDSVSQESFWRSPWKLSPQSNRMGYRLQGQPLRRTTDGKCSLMACCPAWYRYRITASRLY
;
A
#
# COMPACT_ATOMS: atom_id res chain seq x y z
N MET A 1 -0.73 -8.90 -17.99
CA MET A 1 0.26 -8.01 -18.63
C MET A 1 1.22 -8.83 -19.47
N GLN A 2 1.79 -8.28 -20.55
CA GLN A 2 2.73 -8.98 -21.43
C GLN A 2 4.09 -8.29 -21.44
N PHE A 3 5.17 -9.07 -21.39
CA PHE A 3 6.53 -8.56 -21.51
C PHE A 3 6.92 -8.44 -22.98
N THR A 4 7.29 -7.26 -23.45
CA THR A 4 7.72 -7.03 -24.85
C THR A 4 9.20 -7.32 -25.08
N ARG A 5 9.97 -7.47 -24.01
CA ARG A 5 11.41 -7.76 -24.03
C ARG A 5 11.77 -8.71 -22.91
N HIS A 6 12.92 -9.36 -23.06
CA HIS A 6 13.55 -10.10 -21.97
C HIS A 6 13.83 -9.18 -20.78
N CYS A 7 13.42 -9.61 -19.59
CA CYS A 7 13.72 -8.91 -18.34
C CYS A 7 13.65 -9.84 -17.12
N TRP A 8 14.26 -9.40 -16.02
CA TRP A 8 14.05 -10.01 -14.71
C TRP A 8 12.96 -9.25 -13.96
N PHE A 9 12.14 -9.95 -13.21
CA PHE A 9 11.09 -9.36 -12.39
C PHE A 9 10.97 -10.06 -11.04
N ALA A 10 10.25 -9.44 -10.11
CA ALA A 10 9.92 -10.02 -8.82
C ALA A 10 8.52 -9.56 -8.38
N LEU A 11 7.78 -10.47 -7.74
CA LEU A 11 6.51 -10.17 -7.09
C LEU A 11 6.65 -10.23 -5.58
N THR A 12 6.02 -9.31 -4.87
CA THR A 12 5.99 -9.26 -3.39
C THR A 12 4.62 -8.77 -2.89
N GLY A 13 4.38 -8.86 -1.58
CA GLY A 13 3.11 -8.44 -0.97
C GLY A 13 2.09 -9.59 -0.90
N ALA A 14 0.84 -9.31 -1.27
CA ALA A 14 -0.25 -10.27 -1.21
C ALA A 14 -0.10 -11.40 -2.26
N ALA A 15 -0.38 -12.64 -1.84
CA ALA A 15 -0.27 -13.82 -2.69
C ALA A 15 -1.42 -13.88 -3.71
N CYS A 16 -1.10 -13.60 -4.98
CA CYS A 16 -2.08 -13.47 -6.07
C CYS A 16 -2.13 -14.67 -7.02
N GLU A 17 -1.69 -15.87 -6.60
CA GLU A 17 -1.60 -17.06 -7.47
C GLU A 17 -1.07 -16.72 -8.88
N ALA A 18 0.02 -15.98 -8.92
CA ALA A 18 0.50 -15.40 -10.17
C ALA A 18 1.02 -16.50 -11.11
N THR A 19 0.80 -16.34 -12.41
CA THR A 19 1.30 -17.27 -13.42
C THR A 19 1.99 -16.54 -14.57
N LEU A 20 3.06 -17.13 -15.09
CA LEU A 20 3.77 -16.70 -16.30
C LEU A 20 3.56 -17.77 -17.37
N ASP A 21 2.76 -17.46 -18.39
CA ASP A 21 2.30 -18.43 -19.40
C ASP A 21 1.76 -19.75 -18.80
N GLY A 22 1.01 -19.64 -17.70
CA GLY A 22 0.42 -20.78 -16.99
C GLY A 22 1.33 -21.43 -15.95
N ALA A 23 2.64 -21.19 -15.98
CA ALA A 23 3.56 -21.68 -14.96
C ALA A 23 3.47 -20.82 -13.67
N PRO A 24 3.47 -21.42 -12.46
CA PRO A 24 3.33 -20.68 -11.22
C PRO A 24 4.52 -19.76 -10.95
N VAL A 25 4.22 -18.56 -10.43
CA VAL A 25 5.18 -17.54 -10.04
C VAL A 25 5.15 -17.35 -8.52
N TRP A 26 6.31 -17.52 -7.88
CA TRP A 26 6.42 -17.41 -6.43
C TRP A 26 6.77 -15.99 -5.98
N LEU A 27 6.18 -15.56 -4.86
CA LEU A 27 6.50 -14.29 -4.23
C LEU A 27 7.88 -14.30 -3.58
N GLY A 28 8.57 -13.15 -3.59
CA GLY A 28 9.90 -12.99 -3.01
C GLY A 28 11.01 -13.62 -3.84
N TRP A 29 10.72 -14.05 -5.07
CA TRP A 29 11.71 -14.59 -5.99
C TRP A 29 12.01 -13.63 -7.12
N ARG A 30 13.30 -13.47 -7.43
CA ARG A 30 13.74 -12.94 -8.71
C ARG A 30 13.54 -14.02 -9.77
N MET A 31 12.71 -13.72 -10.77
CA MET A 31 12.40 -14.62 -11.87
C MET A 31 12.63 -13.93 -13.21
N GLU A 32 12.78 -14.75 -14.24
CA GLU A 32 13.04 -14.30 -15.61
C GLU A 32 11.75 -14.35 -16.43
N ALA A 33 11.52 -13.33 -17.25
CA ALA A 33 10.49 -13.31 -18.27
C ALA A 33 11.13 -13.07 -19.64
N LYS A 34 10.80 -13.91 -20.60
CA LYS A 34 11.16 -13.75 -22.01
C LYS A 34 10.20 -12.79 -22.71
N ALA A 35 10.64 -12.25 -23.84
CA ALA A 35 9.77 -11.46 -24.70
C ALA A 35 8.57 -12.31 -25.16
N GLY A 36 7.37 -11.71 -25.16
CA GLY A 36 6.11 -12.36 -25.51
C GLY A 36 5.36 -12.99 -24.33
N GLN A 37 6.03 -13.29 -23.22
CA GLN A 37 5.40 -13.98 -22.09
C GLN A 37 4.38 -13.11 -21.36
N ARG A 38 3.32 -13.74 -20.86
CA ARG A 38 2.21 -13.07 -20.17
C ARG A 38 2.20 -13.42 -18.69
N LEU A 39 2.31 -12.39 -17.86
CA LEU A 39 2.12 -12.48 -16.42
C LEU A 39 0.65 -12.16 -16.07
N VAL A 40 0.02 -13.09 -15.36
CA VAL A 40 -1.37 -13.00 -14.88
C VAL A 40 -1.36 -13.04 -13.36
N LEU A 41 -2.06 -12.11 -12.72
CA LEU A 41 -2.27 -12.08 -11.27
C LEU A 41 -3.77 -12.27 -11.03
N LYS A 42 -4.12 -13.20 -10.14
CA LYS A 42 -5.49 -13.40 -9.68
C LYS A 42 -5.75 -12.62 -8.40
N ASN A 43 -7.00 -12.63 -7.95
CA ASN A 43 -7.38 -12.04 -6.68
C ASN A 43 -6.65 -12.75 -5.53
N PRO A 44 -5.95 -12.01 -4.65
CA PRO A 44 -5.31 -12.61 -3.50
C PRO A 44 -6.34 -13.10 -2.47
N GLN A 45 -6.09 -14.27 -1.89
CA GLN A 45 -6.88 -14.76 -0.75
C GLN A 45 -6.48 -14.06 0.56
N HIS A 46 -5.20 -13.66 0.68
CA HIS A 46 -4.64 -13.02 1.86
C HIS A 46 -3.83 -11.77 1.48
N GLY A 47 -4.06 -10.68 2.21
CA GLY A 47 -3.45 -9.38 1.95
C GLY A 47 -4.20 -8.56 0.89
N ILE A 48 -3.82 -7.29 0.74
CA ILE A 48 -4.56 -6.32 -0.10
C ILE A 48 -3.73 -5.83 -1.29
N ARG A 49 -2.40 -5.72 -1.12
CA ARG A 49 -1.52 -5.06 -2.10
C ARG A 49 -0.41 -5.97 -2.52
N SER A 50 -0.19 -6.03 -3.82
CA SER A 50 0.92 -6.74 -4.44
C SER A 50 1.77 -5.77 -5.24
N TYR A 51 3.07 -6.01 -5.25
CA TYR A 51 4.03 -5.15 -5.90
C TYR A 51 4.80 -5.95 -6.94
N LEU A 52 4.89 -5.39 -8.13
CA LEU A 52 5.71 -5.90 -9.23
C LEU A 52 6.91 -4.98 -9.42
N ALA A 53 8.10 -5.56 -9.34
CA ALA A 53 9.34 -4.90 -9.70
C ALA A 53 9.92 -5.55 -10.95
N VAL A 54 10.47 -4.72 -11.84
CA VAL A 54 11.19 -5.16 -13.04
C VAL A 54 12.61 -4.61 -13.01
N ALA A 55 13.56 -5.35 -13.58
CA ALA A 55 14.95 -4.94 -13.64
C ALA A 55 15.11 -3.69 -14.52
N GLY A 56 15.75 -2.65 -13.96
CA GLY A 56 15.83 -1.31 -14.57
C GLY A 56 14.74 -0.35 -14.10
N GLY A 57 13.71 -0.84 -13.42
CA GLY A 57 12.60 -0.02 -12.92
C GLY A 57 11.63 0.42 -14.03
N ILE A 58 10.56 1.09 -13.61
CA ILE A 58 9.59 1.69 -14.52
C ILE A 58 10.12 3.07 -14.94
N ASP A 59 10.31 3.26 -16.25
CA ASP A 59 10.84 4.48 -16.84
C ASP A 59 9.70 5.46 -17.15
N VAL A 60 9.39 6.27 -16.16
CA VAL A 60 8.43 7.37 -16.24
C VAL A 60 9.12 8.67 -15.78
N PRO A 61 8.67 9.84 -16.27
CA PRO A 61 9.22 11.13 -15.85
C PRO A 61 9.15 11.30 -14.33
N GLU A 62 10.18 11.92 -13.77
CA GLU A 62 10.17 12.31 -12.37
C GLU A 62 9.37 13.60 -12.21
N VAL A 63 8.49 13.63 -11.22
CA VAL A 63 7.78 14.82 -10.78
C VAL A 63 8.21 15.07 -9.33
N LEU A 64 8.79 16.25 -9.08
CA LEU A 64 9.36 16.61 -7.77
C LEU A 64 10.41 15.59 -7.25
N GLY A 65 11.23 15.04 -8.16
CA GLY A 65 12.26 14.04 -7.83
C GLY A 65 11.71 12.65 -7.48
N SER A 66 10.45 12.36 -7.80
CA SER A 66 9.80 11.08 -7.52
C SER A 66 9.03 10.55 -8.73
N ARG A 67 8.88 9.22 -8.80
CA ARG A 67 8.04 8.52 -9.80
C ARG A 67 6.71 8.02 -9.22
N SER A 68 6.39 8.40 -7.98
CA SER A 68 5.14 7.99 -7.33
C SER A 68 3.94 8.72 -7.93
N THR A 69 2.82 8.01 -8.06
CA THR A 69 1.56 8.60 -8.52
C THR A 69 0.72 9.11 -7.36
N ASP A 70 0.40 10.40 -7.38
CA ASP A 70 -0.65 10.99 -6.55
C ASP A 70 -1.94 11.11 -7.36
N LEU A 71 -2.92 10.27 -7.04
CA LEU A 71 -4.22 10.24 -7.73
C LEU A 71 -5.12 11.42 -7.37
N LYS A 72 -4.91 12.09 -6.23
CA LYS A 72 -5.75 13.20 -5.80
C LYS A 72 -5.32 14.49 -6.49
N VAL A 73 -4.02 14.68 -6.62
CA VAL A 73 -3.43 15.84 -7.33
C VAL A 73 -3.33 15.58 -8.84
N GLY A 74 -3.22 14.32 -9.25
CA GLY A 74 -3.11 13.93 -10.66
C GLY A 74 -1.70 14.10 -11.20
N ILE A 75 -0.68 13.75 -10.41
CA ILE A 75 0.74 13.92 -10.79
C ILE A 75 1.55 12.64 -10.63
N GLY A 76 2.62 12.52 -11.42
CA GLY A 76 3.60 11.43 -11.35
C GLY A 76 3.12 10.09 -11.93
N GLY A 77 4.05 9.14 -12.10
CA GLY A 77 3.76 7.86 -12.75
C GLY A 77 3.36 8.02 -14.22
N ILE A 78 2.28 7.35 -14.63
CA ILE A 78 1.73 7.48 -15.99
C ILE A 78 0.60 8.48 -15.95
N GLU A 79 0.89 9.71 -16.41
CA GLU A 79 -0.09 10.80 -16.55
C GLU A 79 -0.89 11.11 -15.27
N GLY A 80 -0.32 10.82 -14.08
CA GLY A 80 -1.00 11.09 -12.81
C GLY A 80 -2.20 10.20 -12.50
N ARG A 81 -2.45 9.15 -13.30
CA ARG A 81 -3.65 8.31 -13.24
C ARG A 81 -3.34 6.84 -12.91
N ARG A 82 -4.41 6.07 -12.77
CA ARG A 82 -4.33 4.60 -12.68
C ARG A 82 -3.95 4.04 -14.05
N LEU A 83 -3.26 2.90 -14.03
CA LEU A 83 -3.04 2.07 -15.22
C LEU A 83 -4.39 1.61 -15.77
N GLN A 84 -4.48 1.59 -17.10
CA GLN A 84 -5.64 1.18 -17.88
C GLN A 84 -5.23 0.11 -18.88
N ASP A 85 -6.22 -0.61 -19.39
CA ASP A 85 -6.00 -1.62 -20.43
C ASP A 85 -5.44 -0.96 -21.69
N GLY A 86 -4.39 -1.57 -22.25
CA GLY A 86 -3.68 -1.03 -23.41
C GLY A 86 -2.50 -0.12 -23.07
N ASP A 87 -2.35 0.33 -21.81
CA ASP A 87 -1.18 1.12 -21.42
C ASP A 87 0.12 0.35 -21.64
N GLN A 88 1.11 1.04 -22.20
CA GLN A 88 2.47 0.51 -22.36
C GLN A 88 3.42 1.22 -21.40
N VAL A 89 4.01 0.45 -20.49
CA VAL A 89 4.92 0.97 -19.46
C VAL A 89 6.36 0.70 -19.89
N LYS A 90 7.13 1.76 -20.11
CA LYS A 90 8.55 1.63 -20.46
C LYS A 90 9.35 1.10 -19.27
N ILE A 91 10.28 0.21 -19.55
CA ILE A 91 11.21 -0.35 -18.56
C ILE A 91 12.57 0.29 -18.77
N GLY A 92 13.14 0.82 -17.69
CA GLY A 92 14.45 1.46 -17.71
C GLY A 92 15.59 0.51 -18.08
N LYS A 93 16.77 1.06 -18.33
CA LYS A 93 17.97 0.25 -18.56
C LYS A 93 18.47 -0.29 -17.22
N SER A 94 18.51 -1.60 -17.06
CA SER A 94 19.09 -2.22 -15.88
C SER A 94 20.60 -1.94 -15.81
N SER A 95 21.06 -1.35 -14.71
CA SER A 95 22.48 -1.18 -14.41
C SER A 95 23.15 -2.48 -13.93
N ARG A 96 22.36 -3.48 -13.54
CA ARG A 96 22.83 -4.78 -13.08
C ARG A 96 22.46 -5.89 -14.05
N ARG A 97 23.40 -6.82 -14.25
CA ARG A 97 23.13 -8.11 -14.92
C ARG A 97 22.88 -9.16 -13.85
N PHE A 98 21.77 -9.87 -13.98
CA PHE A 98 21.45 -11.00 -13.11
C PHE A 98 21.67 -12.29 -13.90
N SER A 99 22.27 -13.29 -13.25
CA SER A 99 22.61 -14.59 -13.85
C SER A 99 21.82 -15.77 -13.28
N ALA A 100 21.09 -15.56 -12.18
CA ALA A 100 20.39 -16.63 -11.47
C ALA A 100 19.15 -16.10 -10.75
N SER A 101 18.17 -16.99 -10.53
CA SER A 101 17.05 -16.74 -9.63
C SER A 101 17.53 -16.71 -8.18
N ARG A 102 16.99 -15.80 -7.38
CA ARG A 102 17.25 -15.73 -5.93
C ARG A 102 15.96 -15.42 -5.19
N GLY A 103 15.68 -16.22 -4.16
CA GLY A 103 14.59 -15.99 -3.22
C GLY A 103 15.05 -15.17 -2.02
N VAL A 104 14.16 -14.34 -1.50
CA VAL A 104 14.30 -13.69 -0.19
C VAL A 104 13.06 -14.00 0.65
N LYS A 105 13.27 -14.33 1.92
CA LYS A 105 12.17 -14.60 2.85
C LYS A 105 11.34 -13.33 3.02
N GLN A 106 10.04 -13.44 2.75
CA GLN A 106 9.10 -12.35 2.99
C GLN A 106 8.81 -12.24 4.50
N LEU A 107 8.58 -11.02 4.97
CA LEU A 107 8.16 -10.80 6.35
C LEU A 107 6.72 -11.26 6.53
N PRO A 108 6.39 -11.95 7.64
CA PRO A 108 5.02 -12.32 7.94
C PRO A 108 4.18 -11.05 8.16
N ILE A 109 2.96 -11.07 7.62
CA ILE A 109 1.98 -10.01 7.84
C ILE A 109 1.11 -10.42 9.03
N GLY A 110 0.97 -9.53 10.01
CA GLY A 110 0.13 -9.72 11.19
C GLY A 110 -0.97 -8.66 11.30
N ASN A 111 -1.90 -8.88 12.23
CA ASN A 111 -2.94 -7.93 12.60
C ASN A 111 -2.58 -7.05 13.82
N ILE A 112 -1.40 -7.24 14.40
CA ILE A 112 -0.91 -6.47 15.55
C ILE A 112 -0.02 -5.34 15.05
N ILE A 113 -0.39 -4.10 15.37
CA ILE A 113 0.37 -2.89 15.05
C ILE A 113 0.78 -2.25 16.38
N ARG A 114 2.07 -1.97 16.52
CA ARG A 114 2.58 -1.20 17.68
C ARG A 114 2.33 0.28 17.43
N ALA A 115 1.73 0.95 18.41
CA ALA A 115 1.51 2.39 18.42
C ALA A 115 2.18 3.02 19.64
N LEU A 116 2.42 4.33 19.59
CA LEU A 116 2.86 5.12 20.73
C LEU A 116 1.74 6.10 21.12
N PRO A 117 1.53 6.39 22.41
CA PRO A 117 0.63 7.45 22.85
C PRO A 117 1.01 8.78 22.19
N GLY A 118 0.03 9.44 21.56
CA GLY A 118 0.21 10.76 20.96
C GLY A 118 0.17 11.89 22.00
N PRO A 119 0.45 13.13 21.57
CA PRO A 119 0.44 14.29 22.47
C PRO A 119 -0.95 14.51 23.11
N GLU A 120 -2.04 14.32 22.37
CA GLU A 120 -3.41 14.48 22.85
C GLU A 120 -3.97 13.25 23.58
N TYR A 121 -3.16 12.22 23.85
CA TYR A 121 -3.63 10.97 24.46
C TYR A 121 -4.29 11.18 25.84
N HIS A 122 -3.77 12.14 26.60
CA HIS A 122 -4.27 12.48 27.94
C HIS A 122 -5.65 13.17 27.92
N GLU A 123 -6.13 13.62 26.77
CA GLU A 123 -7.46 14.25 26.63
C GLU A 123 -8.60 13.22 26.50
N PHE A 124 -8.28 11.94 26.45
CA PHE A 124 -9.26 10.85 26.41
C PHE A 124 -9.52 10.31 27.81
N ASP A 125 -10.76 9.92 28.10
CA ASP A 125 -11.08 9.26 29.37
C ASP A 125 -10.34 7.91 29.51
N SER A 126 -10.20 7.43 30.75
CA SER A 126 -9.44 6.20 31.04
C SER A 126 -10.02 4.97 30.33
N VAL A 127 -11.35 4.92 30.16
CA VAL A 127 -12.05 3.84 29.44
C VAL A 127 -11.68 3.82 27.96
N SER A 128 -11.60 4.99 27.33
CA SER A 128 -11.20 5.13 25.92
C SER A 128 -9.74 4.79 25.71
N GLN A 129 -8.87 5.22 26.63
CA GLN A 129 -7.45 4.88 26.62
C GLN A 129 -7.25 3.36 26.67
N GLU A 130 -7.93 2.67 27.59
CA GLU A 130 -7.84 1.21 27.72
C GLU A 130 -8.44 0.49 26.49
N SER A 131 -9.62 0.93 26.04
CA SER A 131 -10.29 0.36 24.87
C SER A 131 -9.42 0.46 23.61
N PHE A 132 -8.64 1.53 23.43
CA PHE A 132 -7.74 1.67 22.29
C PHE A 132 -6.73 0.53 22.16
N TRP A 133 -6.18 0.04 23.28
CA TRP A 133 -5.17 -1.02 23.29
C TRP A 133 -5.77 -2.43 23.34
N ARG A 134 -6.89 -2.59 24.07
CA ARG A 134 -7.48 -3.92 24.34
C ARG A 134 -8.56 -4.32 23.34
N SER A 135 -9.29 -3.36 22.78
CA SER A 135 -10.38 -3.65 21.85
C SER A 135 -9.87 -3.81 20.42
N PRO A 136 -10.40 -4.78 19.65
CA PRO A 136 -10.05 -4.92 18.24
C PRO A 136 -10.67 -3.79 17.40
N TRP A 137 -9.93 -3.34 16.39
CA TRP A 137 -10.38 -2.33 15.43
C TRP A 137 -10.63 -2.96 14.06
N LYS A 138 -11.84 -2.79 13.53
CA LYS A 138 -12.21 -3.27 12.19
C LYS A 138 -11.93 -2.19 11.14
N LEU A 139 -11.31 -2.57 10.04
CA LEU A 139 -11.07 -1.65 8.94
C LEU A 139 -12.36 -1.37 8.16
N SER A 140 -12.69 -0.10 7.96
CA SER A 140 -13.84 0.31 7.15
C SER A 140 -13.54 0.23 5.65
N PRO A 141 -14.53 -0.12 4.79
CA PRO A 141 -14.40 -0.05 3.34
C PRO A 141 -14.10 1.35 2.78
N GLN A 142 -14.36 2.41 3.54
CA GLN A 142 -14.07 3.80 3.14
C GLN A 142 -12.57 4.17 3.25
N SER A 143 -11.72 3.19 3.51
CA SER A 143 -10.27 3.31 3.64
C SER A 143 -9.57 3.45 2.28
N ASN A 144 -8.61 4.37 2.17
CA ASN A 144 -7.84 4.57 0.93
C ASN A 144 -6.38 4.97 1.20
N ARG A 145 -5.63 5.37 0.17
CA ARG A 145 -4.21 5.76 0.30
C ARG A 145 -3.97 6.99 1.18
N MET A 146 -4.99 7.80 1.45
CA MET A 146 -4.89 8.97 2.33
C MET A 146 -5.01 8.61 3.80
N GLY A 147 -5.79 7.58 4.13
CA GLY A 147 -6.03 7.20 5.51
C GLY A 147 -6.93 5.99 5.66
N TYR A 148 -6.72 5.30 6.77
CA TYR A 148 -7.54 4.17 7.21
C TYR A 148 -8.60 4.64 8.19
N ARG A 149 -9.84 4.22 7.95
CA ARG A 149 -10.95 4.47 8.87
C ARG A 149 -11.20 3.21 9.68
N LEU A 150 -11.15 3.35 11.00
CA LEU A 150 -11.34 2.24 11.93
C LEU A 150 -12.75 2.29 12.53
N GLN A 151 -13.39 1.14 12.61
CA GLN A 151 -14.67 0.91 13.26
C GLN A 151 -14.41 0.11 14.54
N GLY A 152 -14.94 0.59 15.65
CA GLY A 152 -14.75 0.01 16.98
C GLY A 152 -15.51 0.83 18.01
N GLN A 153 -15.16 0.67 19.28
CA GLN A 153 -15.76 1.45 20.36
C GLN A 153 -15.44 2.95 20.17
N PRO A 154 -16.43 3.85 20.20
CA PRO A 154 -16.19 5.29 20.12
C PRO A 154 -15.33 5.76 21.29
N LEU A 155 -14.26 6.51 21.00
CA LEU A 155 -13.40 7.11 22.01
C LEU A 155 -13.93 8.49 22.40
N ARG A 156 -14.08 8.74 23.71
CA ARG A 156 -14.59 9.98 24.27
C ARG A 156 -13.43 10.87 24.72
N ARG A 157 -13.44 12.12 24.24
CA ARG A 157 -12.54 13.17 24.74
C ARG A 157 -13.22 13.88 25.91
N THR A 158 -12.42 14.24 26.91
CA THR A 158 -12.85 15.01 28.09
C THR A 158 -12.84 16.52 27.83
N THR A 159 -12.13 16.96 26.78
CA THR A 159 -11.94 18.38 26.45
C THR A 159 -12.62 18.74 25.12
N ASP A 160 -13.46 19.78 25.12
CA ASP A 160 -14.18 20.28 23.93
C ASP A 160 -13.34 21.26 23.07
N GLY A 161 -12.02 21.24 23.22
CA GLY A 161 -11.10 22.12 22.51
C GLY A 161 -11.04 21.83 21.02
N LYS A 162 -11.10 22.88 20.19
CA LYS A 162 -10.75 22.79 18.77
C LYS A 162 -9.27 22.41 18.66
N CYS A 163 -8.96 21.30 18.00
CA CYS A 163 -7.57 20.98 17.67
C CYS A 163 -7.01 22.05 16.72
N SER A 164 -5.87 22.63 17.09
CA SER A 164 -5.07 23.46 16.19
C SER A 164 -4.59 22.64 14.98
N LEU A 165 -4.41 23.30 13.84
CA LEU A 165 -3.81 22.68 12.65
C LEU A 165 -2.37 22.26 12.98
N MET A 166 -2.14 20.96 13.10
CA MET A 166 -0.83 20.36 13.29
C MET A 166 -0.45 19.55 12.04
N ALA A 167 0.83 19.55 11.70
CA ALA A 167 1.34 18.71 10.62
C ALA A 167 1.10 17.23 10.97
N CYS A 168 0.60 16.45 10.00
CA CYS A 168 0.39 15.01 10.16
C CYS A 168 1.44 14.24 9.38
N CYS A 169 2.02 13.20 9.99
CA CYS A 169 2.86 12.23 9.28
C CYS A 169 2.06 10.95 8.99
N PRO A 170 2.46 10.13 7.99
CA PRO A 170 1.86 8.81 7.80
C PRO A 170 1.89 7.99 9.09
N ALA A 171 0.84 7.18 9.30
CA ALA A 171 0.59 6.41 10.52
C ALA A 171 0.20 7.22 11.78
N TRP A 172 -0.10 8.52 11.65
CA TRP A 172 -0.81 9.26 12.69
C TRP A 172 -2.30 8.90 12.71
N TYR A 173 -2.82 8.55 13.89
CA TYR A 173 -4.24 8.28 14.09
C TYR A 173 -4.95 9.59 14.47
N ARG A 174 -5.91 10.01 13.64
CA ARG A 174 -6.70 11.22 13.86
C ARG A 174 -8.16 10.85 14.03
N TYR A 175 -8.77 11.33 15.11
CA TYR A 175 -10.19 11.09 15.42
C TYR A 175 -11.05 12.21 14.85
N ARG A 176 -12.14 11.86 14.17
CA ARG A 176 -13.17 12.82 13.75
C ARG A 176 -14.42 12.52 14.55
N ILE A 177 -14.81 13.43 15.44
CA ILE A 177 -16.10 13.38 16.12
C ILE A 177 -17.15 13.77 15.07
N THR A 178 -17.92 12.81 14.57
CA THR A 178 -19.18 13.11 13.90
C THR A 178 -20.20 13.47 14.96
N ALA A 179 -20.36 14.76 15.22
CA ALA A 179 -21.56 15.26 15.90
C ALA A 179 -22.73 15.12 14.92
N SER A 180 -23.44 14.00 14.98
CA SER A 180 -24.76 13.87 14.37
C SER A 180 -25.72 14.75 15.17
N ARG A 181 -25.92 15.99 14.71
CA ARG A 181 -27.13 16.74 15.04
C ARG A 181 -28.31 15.98 14.42
N LEU A 182 -29.13 15.39 15.28
CA LEU A 182 -30.47 14.94 14.92
C LEU A 182 -31.28 16.19 14.53
N TYR A 183 -31.89 16.13 13.34
CA TYR A 183 -33.17 16.79 13.04
C TYR A 183 -34.15 15.67 12.71
#